data_AF-A0A7S1ZLD3-F1
#
_entry.id   AF-A0A7S1ZLD3-F1
#
_cell.length_a   1.000
_cell.length_b   1.000
_cell.length_c   1.000
_cell.angle_alpha   90.00
_cell.angle_beta   90.00
_cell.angle_gamma   90.00
#
_symmetry.space_group_name_H-M   'P 1'
#
loop_
_entity.id
_entity.type
_entity.pdbx_description
1 polymer ?
#
loop_
_entity_poly.entity_id
_entity_poly.type
_entity_poly.pdbx_seq_one_letter_code
_entity_poly.pdbx_strand_id
1 'polypeptide(L)'
;PTVLMAAAGLDGDGCPPPQSEFPSRPPIKTTKVKLSSGTVAEVVTCVPPPTERFGSPPLVFVHGSYHAAWCWSERYVPFFASRGYPTIAISLKGTGGTPAGEGVKKIKIDEHVDDLTALL
;
A
#
# COMPACT_ATOMS: atom_id res chain seq x y z
N PRO A 1 4.11 -12.61 -10.66
CA PRO A 1 3.72 -11.51 -9.73
C PRO A 1 3.62 -10.17 -10.49
N THR A 2 2.39 -9.65 -10.66
CA THR A 2 2.18 -8.33 -11.27
C THR A 2 2.33 -7.26 -10.20
N VAL A 3 3.45 -6.54 -10.20
CA VAL A 3 3.63 -5.34 -9.36
C VAL A 3 2.99 -4.18 -10.12
N LEU A 4 1.79 -3.76 -9.70
CA LEU A 4 1.22 -2.51 -10.19
C LEU A 4 1.89 -1.36 -9.42
N MET A 5 2.93 -0.76 -10.03
CA MET A 5 3.49 0.51 -9.57
C MET A 5 2.45 1.60 -9.82
N ALA A 6 1.64 1.92 -8.80
CA ALA A 6 0.76 3.09 -8.84
C ALA A 6 1.63 4.33 -8.57
N ALA A 7 2.14 4.95 -9.64
CA ALA A 7 2.71 6.29 -9.55
C ALA A 7 1.57 7.28 -9.24
N ALA A 8 1.73 8.09 -8.20
CA ALA A 8 0.85 9.23 -7.94
C ALA A 8 1.14 10.34 -8.97
N GLY A 9 0.61 10.20 -10.18
CA GLY A 9 0.50 11.27 -11.15
C GLY A 9 -0.75 12.09 -10.85
N LEU A 10 -0.56 13.30 -10.33
CA LEU A 10 -1.60 14.32 -10.28
C LEU A 10 -1.51 15.11 -11.58
N ASP A 11 -2.32 14.79 -12.57
CA ASP A 11 -2.59 15.67 -13.71
C ASP A 11 -4.06 15.55 -14.13
N GLY A 12 -4.81 16.65 -13.91
CA GLY A 12 -5.89 17.14 -14.79
C GLY A 12 -7.20 16.35 -14.93
N ASP A 13 -8.27 16.90 -14.34
CA ASP A 13 -9.64 16.91 -14.89
C ASP A 13 -10.37 15.60 -15.25
N GLY A 14 -10.12 14.53 -14.48
CA GLY A 14 -11.07 13.41 -14.41
C GLY A 14 -12.09 13.65 -13.31
N CYS A 15 -13.32 14.05 -13.64
CA CYS A 15 -14.44 14.06 -12.68
C CYS A 15 -14.48 12.69 -11.96
N PRO A 16 -14.30 12.63 -10.63
CA PRO A 16 -14.33 11.36 -9.92
C PRO A 16 -15.71 10.72 -10.15
N PRO A 17 -15.80 9.41 -10.44
CA PRO A 17 -17.08 8.75 -10.63
C PRO A 17 -17.99 9.00 -9.42
N PRO A 18 -19.31 9.19 -9.65
CA PRO A 18 -20.25 9.56 -8.60
C PRO A 18 -20.21 8.58 -7.43
N GLN A 19 -20.28 9.11 -6.21
CA GLN A 19 -20.09 8.35 -4.96
C GLN A 19 -21.11 7.20 -4.74
N SER A 20 -22.16 7.11 -5.57
CA SER A 20 -23.22 6.11 -5.47
C SER A 20 -22.83 4.70 -5.95
N GLU A 21 -21.67 4.53 -6.60
CA GLU A 21 -21.23 3.23 -7.15
C GLU A 21 -20.20 2.48 -6.29
N PHE A 22 -19.78 3.02 -5.15
CA PHE A 22 -18.85 2.31 -4.29
C PHE A 22 -19.60 1.29 -3.42
N PRO A 23 -19.28 -0.02 -3.53
CA PRO A 23 -19.68 -0.98 -2.50
C PRO A 23 -19.25 -0.43 -1.14
N SER A 24 -19.99 -0.76 -0.07
CA SER A 24 -19.65 -0.37 1.30
C SER A 24 -18.13 -0.50 1.52
N ARG A 25 -17.47 0.62 1.84
CA ARG A 25 -16.01 0.71 1.92
C ARG A 25 -15.46 -0.46 2.74
N PRO A 26 -14.66 -1.37 2.15
CA PRO A 26 -14.13 -2.49 2.91
C PRO A 26 -13.19 -1.96 4.01
N PRO A 27 -13.17 -2.61 5.19
CA PRO A 27 -12.39 -2.13 6.31
C PRO A 27 -10.90 -2.21 6.00
N ILE A 28 -10.18 -1.13 6.30
CA ILE A 28 -8.72 -1.07 6.22
C ILE A 28 -8.11 -1.39 7.59
N LYS A 29 -6.94 -2.02 7.60
CA LYS A 29 -6.21 -2.34 8.84
C LYS A 29 -4.76 -1.90 8.72
N THR A 30 -4.32 -1.05 9.66
CA THR A 30 -2.91 -0.69 9.83
C THR A 30 -2.25 -1.66 10.81
N THR A 31 -1.14 -2.26 10.43
CA THR A 31 -0.38 -3.19 11.28
C THR A 31 1.12 -3.02 11.07
N LYS A 32 1.92 -3.54 12.01
CA LYS A 32 3.36 -3.69 11.84
C LYS A 32 3.69 -5.13 11.48
N VAL A 33 4.49 -5.32 10.44
CA VAL A 33 4.96 -6.62 9.97
C VAL A 33 6.48 -6.65 10.05
N LYS A 34 7.02 -7.70 10.67
CA LYS A 34 8.46 -7.94 10.69
C LYS A 34 8.85 -8.63 9.37
N LEU A 35 9.63 -7.94 8.56
CA LEU A 35 10.13 -8.44 7.28
C LEU A 35 11.35 -9.34 7.51
N SER A 36 11.64 -10.23 6.56
CA SER A 36 12.84 -11.08 6.60
C SER A 36 14.15 -10.27 6.49
N SER A 37 14.09 -9.04 5.98
CA SER A 37 15.16 -8.05 6.03
C SER A 37 15.48 -7.53 7.44
N GLY A 38 14.65 -7.84 8.44
CA GLY A 38 14.76 -7.36 9.82
C GLY A 38 13.98 -6.06 10.09
N THR A 39 13.52 -5.36 9.05
CA THR A 39 12.70 -4.15 9.16
C THR A 39 11.33 -4.47 9.77
N VAL A 40 10.86 -3.62 10.69
CA VAL A 40 9.48 -3.66 11.18
C VAL A 40 8.68 -2.61 10.41
N ALA A 41 8.04 -3.04 9.33
CA ALA A 41 7.30 -2.19 8.41
C ALA A 41 5.87 -1.96 8.88
N GLU A 42 5.42 -0.70 8.89
CA GLU A 42 4.01 -0.38 8.91
C GLU A 42 3.39 -0.68 7.55
N VAL A 43 2.27 -1.39 7.55
CA VAL A 43 1.48 -1.70 6.37
C VAL A 43 0.02 -1.40 6.62
N VAL A 44 -0.66 -0.86 5.60
CA VAL A 44 -2.12 -0.75 5.53
C VAL A 44 -2.62 -1.83 4.59
N THR A 45 -3.52 -2.68 5.09
CA THR A 45 -4.09 -3.79 4.33
C THR A 45 -5.59 -3.61 4.17
N CYS A 46 -6.14 -4.11 3.08
CA CYS A 46 -7.59 -4.24 2.92
C CYS A 46 -7.89 -5.53 2.17
N VAL A 47 -8.73 -6.35 2.80
CA VAL A 47 -9.16 -7.64 2.26
C VAL A 47 -10.46 -7.41 1.50
N PRO A 48 -10.56 -7.88 0.24
CA PRO A 48 -11.79 -7.75 -0.52
C PRO A 48 -12.93 -8.50 0.19
N PRO A 49 -14.18 -8.01 0.12
CA PRO A 49 -15.32 -8.80 0.54
C PRO A 49 -15.39 -10.10 -0.29
N PRO A 50 -16.04 -11.16 0.22
CA PRO A 50 -16.31 -12.35 -0.58
C PRO A 50 -17.04 -11.95 -1.87
N THR A 51 -16.48 -12.30 -3.03
CA THR A 51 -17.10 -12.06 -4.34
C THR A 51 -16.97 -13.32 -5.19
N GLU A 52 -17.76 -13.41 -6.27
CA GLU A 52 -17.66 -14.46 -7.31
C GLU A 52 -16.27 -14.51 -7.96
N ARG A 53 -15.47 -13.44 -7.86
CA ARG A 53 -14.09 -13.40 -8.36
C ARG A 53 -13.14 -13.86 -7.26
N PHE A 54 -12.87 -15.16 -7.23
CA PHE A 54 -11.81 -15.73 -6.39
C PHE A 54 -10.44 -15.54 -7.06
N GLY A 55 -9.45 -15.07 -6.29
CA GLY A 55 -8.04 -15.22 -6.67
C GLY A 55 -7.38 -14.09 -7.46
N SER A 56 -7.87 -12.84 -7.41
CA SER A 56 -7.09 -11.71 -7.92
C SER A 56 -5.74 -11.62 -7.17
N PRO A 57 -4.61 -11.37 -7.85
CA PRO A 57 -3.34 -11.19 -7.18
C PRO A 57 -3.37 -9.96 -6.27
N PRO A 58 -2.61 -9.97 -5.16
CA PRO A 58 -2.51 -8.81 -4.29
C PRO A 58 -1.85 -7.63 -5.02
N LEU A 59 -2.38 -6.43 -4.81
CA LEU A 59 -1.79 -5.18 -5.26
C LEU A 59 -0.97 -4.56 -4.14
N VAL A 60 0.29 -4.27 -4.42
CA VAL A 60 1.21 -3.60 -3.48
C VAL A 60 1.37 -2.14 -3.88
N PHE A 61 1.04 -1.23 -2.97
CA PHE A 61 1.20 0.21 -3.15
C PHE A 61 2.50 0.68 -2.50
N VAL A 62 3.34 1.32 -3.31
CA VAL A 62 4.61 1.93 -2.88
C VAL A 62 4.48 3.44 -3.03
N HIS A 63 4.75 4.18 -1.96
CA HIS A 63 4.65 5.64 -1.97
C HIS A 63 5.95 6.31 -2.46
N GLY A 64 5.84 7.57 -2.90
CA GLY A 64 6.99 8.43 -3.19
C GLY A 64 7.49 9.19 -1.96
N SER A 65 8.43 10.11 -2.16
CA SER A 65 8.99 10.95 -1.08
C SER A 65 7.90 11.74 -0.34
N TYR A 66 8.13 12.02 0.94
CA TYR A 66 7.25 12.80 1.84
C TYR A 66 5.87 12.17 2.14
N HIS A 67 5.68 10.90 1.80
CA HIS A 67 4.47 10.14 2.09
C HIS A 67 4.79 8.88 2.91
N ALA A 68 3.75 8.11 3.25
CA ALA A 68 3.84 6.75 3.78
C ALA A 68 2.59 5.96 3.34
N ALA A 69 2.36 4.75 3.87
CA ALA A 69 1.20 3.91 3.49
C ALA A 69 -0.16 4.63 3.59
N TRP A 70 -0.29 5.59 4.50
CA TRP A 70 -1.53 6.35 4.73
C TRP A 70 -2.03 7.08 3.50
N CYS A 71 -1.18 7.48 2.55
CA CYS A 71 -1.61 8.25 1.37
C CYS A 71 -2.53 7.46 0.43
N TRP A 72 -2.48 6.13 0.50
CA TRP A 72 -3.33 5.22 -0.28
C TRP A 72 -4.61 4.80 0.47
N SER A 73 -4.64 4.99 1.79
CA SER A 73 -5.61 4.35 2.69
C SER A 73 -7.04 4.89 2.55
N GLU A 74 -7.20 6.15 2.13
CA GLU A 74 -8.51 6.79 2.02
C GLU A 74 -9.28 6.29 0.80
N ARG A 75 -8.62 6.24 -0.36
CA ARG A 75 -9.28 6.03 -1.66
C ARG A 75 -8.82 4.77 -2.38
N TYR A 76 -7.52 4.63 -2.65
CA TYR A 76 -7.01 3.59 -3.54
C TYR A 76 -7.11 2.18 -2.95
N VAL A 77 -6.64 2.00 -1.72
CA VAL A 77 -6.74 0.73 -0.99
C VAL A 77 -8.18 0.19 -0.97
N PRO A 78 -9.19 0.94 -0.48
CA PRO A 78 -10.56 0.46 -0.48
C PRO A 78 -11.18 0.35 -1.88
N PHE A 79 -10.78 1.19 -2.83
CA PHE A 79 -11.26 1.16 -4.22
C PHE A 79 -10.92 -0.16 -4.92
N PHE A 80 -9.68 -0.64 -4.77
CA PHE A 80 -9.26 -1.89 -5.40
C PHE A 80 -9.76 -3.11 -4.63
N ALA A 81 -9.78 -3.03 -3.29
CA ALA A 81 -10.38 -4.08 -2.46
C ALA A 81 -11.87 -4.29 -2.75
N SER A 82 -12.65 -3.23 -2.95
CA SER A 82 -14.08 -3.37 -3.31
C SER A 82 -14.31 -4.02 -4.67
N ARG A 83 -13.27 -4.10 -5.52
CA ARG A 83 -13.27 -4.74 -6.84
C ARG A 83 -12.64 -6.13 -6.84
N GLY A 84 -12.37 -6.70 -5.66
CA GLY A 84 -11.87 -8.06 -5.52
C GLY A 84 -10.34 -8.19 -5.53
N TYR A 85 -9.58 -7.10 -5.37
CA TYR A 85 -8.12 -7.16 -5.27
C TYR A 85 -7.68 -7.02 -3.80
N PRO A 86 -7.01 -8.02 -3.20
CA PRO A 86 -6.30 -7.81 -1.94
C PRO A 86 -5.30 -6.68 -2.08
N THR A 87 -5.23 -5.79 -1.09
CA THR A 87 -4.34 -4.62 -1.15
C THR A 87 -3.41 -4.57 0.05
N ILE A 88 -2.18 -4.16 -0.22
CA ILE A 88 -1.14 -3.92 0.78
C ILE A 88 -0.46 -2.60 0.42
N ALA A 89 -0.51 -1.61 1.27
CA ALA A 89 0.28 -0.39 1.15
C ALA A 89 1.36 -0.40 2.24
N ILE A 90 2.62 -0.28 1.86
CA ILE A 90 3.76 -0.33 2.79
C ILE A 90 4.33 1.08 3.02
N SER A 91 4.63 1.41 4.27
CA SER A 91 5.45 2.58 4.61
C SER A 91 6.91 2.16 4.48
N LEU A 92 7.64 2.75 3.53
CA LEU A 92 9.06 2.49 3.31
C LEU A 92 9.86 2.84 4.57
N LYS A 93 11.00 2.18 4.74
CA LYS A 93 11.94 2.43 5.84
C LYS A 93 12.19 3.94 6.02
N GLY A 94 12.09 4.43 7.25
CA GLY A 94 12.27 5.84 7.58
C GLY A 94 11.05 6.74 7.33
N THR A 95 9.89 6.17 6.97
CA THR A 95 8.65 6.93 6.76
C THR A 95 7.49 6.33 7.56
N GLY A 96 6.49 7.16 7.88
CA GLY A 96 5.30 6.73 8.63
C GLY A 96 5.66 6.01 9.92
N GLY A 97 5.02 4.87 10.16
CA GLY A 97 5.28 3.98 11.30
C GLY A 97 6.45 3.01 11.14
N THR A 98 7.29 3.13 10.09
CA THR A 98 8.44 2.28 9.79
C THR A 98 9.76 2.97 10.14
N PRO A 99 10.42 2.63 11.27
CA PRO A 99 11.66 3.27 11.68
C PRO A 99 12.82 2.97 10.71
N ALA A 100 13.75 3.92 10.58
CA ALA A 100 15.00 3.73 9.84
C ALA A 100 16.08 2.98 10.63
N GLY A 101 15.94 2.93 11.96
CA GLY A 101 17.02 2.57 12.88
C GLY A 101 17.65 3.81 13.53
N GLU A 102 18.35 3.60 14.64
CA GLU A 102 18.96 4.68 15.40
C GLU A 102 20.14 5.31 14.63
N GLY A 103 20.18 6.65 14.57
CA GLY A 103 21.28 7.39 13.92
C GLY A 103 21.29 7.36 12.39
N VAL A 104 20.31 6.72 11.74
CA VAL A 104 20.25 6.62 10.28
C VAL A 104 19.83 7.96 9.66
N LYS A 105 20.67 8.50 8.77
CA LYS A 105 20.45 9.79 8.08
C LYS A 105 20.06 9.64 6.61
N LYS A 106 20.33 8.50 6.00
CA LYS A 106 20.08 8.18 4.59
C LYS A 106 19.76 6.70 4.48
N ILE A 107 18.84 6.36 3.57
CA ILE A 107 18.49 4.99 3.23
C ILE A 107 18.68 4.86 1.72
N LYS A 108 19.30 3.77 1.28
CA LYS A 108 19.52 3.52 -0.15
C LYS A 108 18.26 2.95 -0.79
N ILE A 109 18.10 3.16 -2.09
CA ILE A 109 17.00 2.56 -2.85
C ILE A 109 17.04 1.03 -2.78
N ASP A 110 18.24 0.43 -2.78
CA ASP A 110 18.40 -1.02 -2.67
C ASP A 110 17.80 -1.57 -1.37
N GLU A 111 17.92 -0.84 -0.25
CA GLU A 111 17.31 -1.27 1.02
C GLU A 111 15.79 -1.23 0.97
N HIS A 112 15.20 -0.31 0.19
CA HIS A 112 13.76 -0.30 -0.06
C HIS A 112 13.34 -1.47 -0.95
N VAL A 113 14.16 -1.83 -1.94
CA VAL A 113 13.92 -3.00 -2.81
C VAL A 113 14.00 -4.29 -2.01
N ASP A 114 14.96 -4.40 -1.09
CA ASP A 114 15.10 -5.55 -0.19
C ASP A 114 13.88 -5.68 0.74
N ASP A 115 13.41 -4.57 1.32
CA ASP A 115 12.21 -4.56 2.15
C ASP A 115 10.95 -4.96 1.33
N LEU A 116 10.82 -4.50 0.09
CA LEU A 116 9.72 -4.88 -0.80
C LEU A 116 9.78 -6.36 -1.18
N THR A 117 10.97 -6.89 -1.45
CA THR A 117 11.17 -8.30 -1.76
C THR A 117 10.88 -9.17 -0.54
N ALA A 118 11.23 -8.70 0.66
CA ALA A 118 10.97 -9.39 1.93
C ALA A 118 9.48 -9.37 2.34
N LEU A 119 8.66 -8.50 1.75
CA LEU A 119 7.22 -8.42 1.97
C LEU A 119 6.42 -9.40 1.10
N LEU A 120 6.95 -9.74 -0.09
CA LEU A 120 6.31 -10.56 -1.12
C LEU A 120 6.58 -12.06 -0.94
#